data_AF-G1X0Y6-F1
#
_entry.id   AF-G1X0Y6-F1
#
_cell.length_a   1.000
_cell.length_b   1.000
_cell.length_c   1.000
_cell.angle_alpha   90.00
_cell.angle_beta   90.00
_cell.angle_gamma   90.00
#
_symmetry.space_group_name_H-M   'P 1'
#
loop_
_entity.id
_entity.type
_entity.pdbx_description
1 polymer ?
#
loop_
_entity_poly.entity_id
_entity_poly.type
_entity_poly.pdbx_seq_one_letter_code
_entity_poly.pdbx_strand_id
1 'polypeptide(L)'
;MTRTIQTAINGFSSILHPVETSVPKPEVQIWPDLREAHGANCNKGLSNLKAELSAKFPQLNFTECPGDWNYPPHNINEATKRAERVQQCSKEPSKMYHNIAVITHRGFIAFLVQGDGYEVCEMRSYRFATNDIMHDDEAADVTSDSATIGVNVDTMEIYDFGRRY
;
A
#
# COMPACT_ATOMS: atom_id res chain seq x y z
N MET A 1 -5.88 1.21 11.18
CA MET A 1 -4.51 0.69 11.16
C MET A 1 -4.33 -0.60 11.98
N THR A 2 -4.77 -0.70 13.24
CA THR A 2 -4.61 -1.94 14.06
C THR A 2 -5.08 -3.22 13.35
N ARG A 3 -6.25 -3.17 12.69
CA ARG A 3 -6.76 -4.31 11.91
C ARG A 3 -5.83 -4.72 10.76
N THR A 4 -5.24 -3.74 10.06
CA THR A 4 -4.28 -3.95 8.97
C THR A 4 -3.02 -4.62 9.46
N ILE A 5 -2.49 -4.14 10.60
CA ILE A 5 -1.29 -4.69 11.24
C ILE A 5 -1.57 -6.13 11.66
N GLN A 6 -2.74 -6.42 12.25
CA GLN A 6 -3.12 -7.78 12.60
C GLN A 6 -3.26 -8.68 11.37
N THR A 7 -3.85 -8.19 10.28
CA THR A 7 -3.91 -8.94 9.00
C THR A 7 -2.51 -9.26 8.49
N ALA A 8 -1.59 -8.28 8.51
CA ALA A 8 -0.20 -8.50 8.10
C ALA A 8 0.49 -9.56 8.97
N ILE A 9 0.33 -9.48 10.30
CA ILE A 9 0.87 -10.47 11.24
C ILE A 9 0.29 -11.87 10.99
N ASN A 10 -1.01 -11.97 10.71
CA ASN A 10 -1.66 -13.25 10.44
C ASN A 10 -1.22 -13.86 9.10
N GLY A 11 -1.06 -13.03 8.05
CA GLY A 11 -0.60 -13.48 6.74
C GLY A 11 0.91 -13.76 6.67
N PHE A 12 1.69 -13.07 7.50
CA PHE A 12 3.15 -13.16 7.55
C PHE A 12 3.60 -13.33 9.01
N SER A 13 3.38 -14.52 9.58
CA SER A 13 3.73 -14.80 10.98
C SER A 13 5.22 -14.57 11.29
N SER A 14 6.10 -14.67 10.29
CA SER A 14 7.53 -14.32 10.38
C SER A 14 7.81 -12.90 10.89
N ILE A 15 6.84 -11.98 10.79
CA ILE A 15 6.94 -10.64 11.40
C ILE A 15 7.14 -10.72 12.92
N LEU A 16 6.51 -11.71 13.57
CA LEU A 16 6.57 -11.91 15.04
C LEU A 16 7.79 -12.71 15.48
N HIS A 17 8.38 -13.51 14.60
CA HIS A 17 9.43 -14.45 14.98
C HIS A 17 10.80 -13.74 15.11
N PRO A 18 11.58 -14.04 16.16
CA PRO A 18 12.99 -13.68 16.22
C PRO A 18 13.78 -14.32 15.06
N VAL A 19 14.94 -13.75 14.73
CA VAL A 19 15.83 -14.14 13.60
C VAL A 19 16.48 -15.53 13.80
N GLU A 20 15.92 -16.38 14.66
CA GLU A 20 16.45 -17.72 14.96
C GLU A 20 16.02 -18.79 13.94
N THR A 21 15.05 -18.47 13.07
CA THR A 21 14.66 -19.33 11.95
C THR A 21 15.48 -19.01 10.70
N SER A 22 15.85 -20.03 9.92
CA SER A 22 16.52 -19.91 8.61
C SER A 22 15.71 -19.14 7.54
N VAL A 23 14.51 -18.66 7.87
CA VAL A 23 13.66 -17.85 7.02
C VAL A 23 13.98 -16.37 7.23
N PRO A 24 14.39 -15.62 6.19
CA PRO A 24 14.65 -14.19 6.32
C PRO A 24 13.37 -13.46 6.74
N LYS A 25 13.49 -12.64 7.78
CA LYS A 25 12.40 -11.79 8.26
C LYS A 25 12.09 -10.73 7.18
N PRO A 26 10.81 -10.55 6.79
CA PRO A 26 10.45 -9.50 5.86
C PRO A 26 10.71 -8.13 6.51
N GLU A 27 11.23 -7.19 5.74
CA GLU A 27 11.24 -5.78 6.16
C GLU A 27 9.79 -5.28 6.21
N VAL A 28 9.41 -4.64 7.33
CA VAL A 28 8.06 -4.10 7.52
C VAL A 28 8.14 -2.60 7.66
N GLN A 29 7.40 -1.89 6.80
CA GLN A 29 7.26 -0.44 6.86
C GLN A 29 5.82 -0.05 7.18
N ILE A 30 5.63 0.95 8.04
CA ILE A 30 4.31 1.46 8.42
C ILE A 30 4.10 2.83 7.81
N TRP A 31 3.21 2.92 6.83
CA TRP A 31 2.88 4.17 6.14
C TRP A 31 1.49 4.65 6.52
N PRO A 32 1.34 5.80 7.19
CA PRO A 32 0.02 6.31 7.57
C PRO A 32 -0.89 6.65 6.38
N ASP A 33 -0.33 6.81 5.18
CA ASP A 33 -1.09 7.05 3.96
C ASP A 33 -1.89 5.82 3.48
N LEU A 34 -1.53 4.61 3.94
CA LEU A 34 -2.29 3.36 3.74
C LEU A 34 -3.54 3.25 4.62
N ARG A 35 -3.88 4.29 5.40
CA ARG A 35 -5.10 4.30 6.23
C ARG A 35 -6.37 4.27 5.37
N GLU A 36 -7.51 4.03 6.00
CA GLU A 36 -8.79 3.98 5.30
C GLU A 36 -9.09 5.32 4.62
N ALA A 37 -9.71 5.29 3.44
CA ALA A 37 -10.08 6.51 2.75
C ALA A 37 -11.32 7.11 3.40
N HIS A 38 -12.38 6.32 3.52
CA HIS A 38 -13.68 6.79 3.98
C HIS A 38 -13.72 7.04 5.49
N GLY A 39 -14.64 7.92 5.93
CA GLY A 39 -14.91 8.22 7.35
C GLY A 39 -15.61 7.09 8.11
N ALA A 40 -15.36 5.83 7.75
CA ALA A 40 -15.87 4.68 8.48
C ALA A 40 -15.37 4.67 9.92
N ASN A 41 -16.06 4.00 10.84
CA ASN A 41 -15.66 3.91 12.25
C ASN A 41 -14.22 3.38 12.45
N CYS A 42 -13.77 2.60 11.48
CA CYS A 42 -12.45 2.00 11.42
C CYS A 42 -11.35 3.01 10.97
N ASN A 43 -11.73 4.23 10.61
CA ASN A 43 -10.88 5.39 10.30
C ASN A 43 -10.97 6.49 11.36
N LYS A 44 -11.31 6.11 12.60
CA LYS A 44 -11.18 6.95 13.79
C LYS A 44 -9.96 6.45 14.55
N GLY A 45 -9.08 7.35 14.96
CA GLY A 45 -7.88 6.98 15.70
C GLY A 45 -7.92 7.42 17.14
N LEU A 46 -6.79 7.15 17.79
CA LEU A 46 -6.55 7.36 19.19
C LEU A 46 -5.91 8.72 19.40
N SER A 47 -6.18 9.33 20.55
CA SER A 47 -5.61 10.62 20.93
C SER A 47 -4.09 10.55 21.02
N ASN A 48 -3.50 9.38 21.33
CA ASN A 48 -2.05 9.14 21.37
C ASN A 48 -1.68 7.90 20.53
N LEU A 49 -1.99 7.98 19.24
CA LEU A 49 -1.87 6.89 18.27
C LEU A 49 -0.49 6.22 18.30
N LYS A 50 0.60 7.01 18.30
CA LYS A 50 1.96 6.47 18.19
C LYS A 50 2.37 5.69 19.43
N ALA A 51 2.09 6.20 20.63
CA ALA A 51 2.47 5.51 21.87
C ALA A 51 1.67 4.22 22.03
N GLU A 52 0.36 4.26 21.76
CA GLU A 52 -0.51 3.09 21.88
C GLU A 52 -0.15 1.99 20.87
N LEU A 53 0.14 2.35 19.61
CA LEU A 53 0.57 1.38 18.60
C LEU A 53 1.95 0.78 18.92
N SER A 54 2.90 1.61 19.37
CA SER A 54 4.23 1.15 19.78
C SER A 54 4.16 0.20 20.98
N ALA A 55 3.27 0.45 21.93
CA ALA A 55 3.06 -0.44 23.07
C ALA A 55 2.44 -1.79 22.65
N LYS A 56 1.51 -1.77 21.69
CA LYS A 56 0.82 -2.98 21.20
C LYS A 56 1.66 -3.82 20.24
N PHE A 57 2.50 -3.18 19.43
CA PHE A 57 3.33 -3.82 18.42
C PHE A 57 4.79 -3.34 18.54
N PRO A 58 5.49 -3.67 19.64
CA PRO A 58 6.83 -3.15 19.93
C PRO A 58 7.89 -3.55 18.90
N GLN A 59 7.63 -4.56 18.09
CA GLN A 59 8.49 -5.04 17.02
C GLN A 59 8.41 -4.21 15.73
N LEU A 60 7.50 -3.22 15.65
CA LEU A 60 7.27 -2.40 14.46
C LEU A 60 7.73 -0.95 14.69
N ASN A 61 8.16 -0.31 13.61
CA ASN A 61 8.58 1.09 13.63
C ASN A 61 7.42 2.02 13.26
N PHE A 62 7.00 2.88 14.20
CA PHE A 62 5.95 3.87 14.01
C PHE A 62 6.49 5.31 13.93
N THR A 63 7.75 5.50 13.55
CA THR A 63 8.39 6.83 13.54
C THR A 63 7.65 7.82 12.66
N GLU A 64 7.20 7.38 11.48
CA GLU A 64 6.43 8.15 10.48
C GLU A 64 4.97 8.40 10.89
N CYS A 65 4.47 7.77 11.96
CA CYS A 65 3.12 8.03 12.45
C CYS A 65 3.07 9.35 13.25
N PRO A 66 1.98 10.14 13.11
CA PRO A 66 1.78 11.30 13.96
C PRO A 66 1.60 10.86 15.42
N GLY A 67 1.92 11.75 16.36
CA GLY A 67 1.66 11.51 17.78
C GLY A 67 0.17 11.26 18.04
N ASP A 68 -0.66 12.17 17.53
CA ASP A 68 -2.10 12.17 17.73
C ASP A 68 -2.84 11.91 16.41
N TRP A 69 -4.04 11.32 16.48
CA TRP A 69 -4.90 11.20 15.30
C TRP A 69 -5.56 12.55 14.96
N ASN A 70 -4.91 13.32 14.09
CA ASN A 70 -5.38 14.63 13.63
C ASN A 70 -5.71 14.68 12.13
N TYR A 71 -5.98 13.53 11.52
CA TYR A 71 -6.27 13.47 10.07
C TYR A 71 -7.60 14.14 9.73
N PRO A 72 -7.66 14.90 8.61
CA PRO A 72 -8.90 15.52 8.17
C PRO A 72 -9.93 14.46 7.77
N PRO A 73 -11.23 14.84 7.73
CA PRO A 73 -12.28 13.99 7.17
C PRO A 73 -11.95 13.51 5.75
N HIS A 74 -12.64 12.45 5.33
CA HIS A 74 -12.47 11.90 3.99
C HIS A 74 -12.65 12.98 2.91
N ASN A 75 -11.69 13.04 2.00
CA ASN A 75 -11.74 13.83 0.79
C ASN A 75 -11.14 12.99 -0.35
N ILE A 76 -11.81 12.96 -1.50
CA ILE A 76 -11.41 12.15 -2.65
C ILE A 76 -10.03 12.58 -3.17
N ASN A 77 -9.81 13.89 -3.36
CA ASN A 77 -8.54 14.43 -3.85
C ASN A 77 -7.38 14.07 -2.90
N GLU A 78 -7.60 14.21 -1.59
CA GLU A 78 -6.56 13.84 -0.61
C GLU A 78 -6.31 12.33 -0.56
N ALA A 79 -7.33 11.49 -0.79
CA ALA A 79 -7.15 10.04 -0.92
C ALA A 79 -6.37 9.67 -2.19
N THR A 80 -6.64 10.33 -3.32
CA THR A 80 -5.88 10.17 -4.58
C THR A 80 -4.41 10.54 -4.38
N LYS A 81 -4.12 11.74 -3.85
CA LYS A 81 -2.74 12.18 -3.59
C LYS A 81 -1.98 11.23 -2.65
N ARG A 82 -2.67 10.66 -1.67
CA ARG A 82 -2.08 9.63 -0.79
C ARG A 82 -1.73 8.36 -1.57
N ALA A 83 -2.62 7.91 -2.46
CA ALA A 83 -2.38 6.75 -3.29
C ALA A 83 -1.17 6.96 -4.22
N GLU A 84 -1.09 8.12 -4.87
CA GLU A 84 0.05 8.53 -5.71
C GLU A 84 1.38 8.51 -4.92
N ARG A 85 1.38 9.06 -3.70
CA ARG A 85 2.57 9.00 -2.82
C ARG A 85 2.95 7.56 -2.48
N VAL A 86 2.00 6.72 -2.12
CA VAL A 86 2.25 5.29 -1.82
C VAL A 86 2.84 4.58 -3.04
N GLN A 87 2.29 4.81 -4.24
CA GLN A 87 2.82 4.23 -5.46
C GLN A 87 4.25 4.71 -5.73
N GLN A 88 4.51 6.02 -5.62
CA GLN A 88 5.84 6.59 -5.80
C GLN A 88 6.83 6.02 -4.79
N CYS A 89 6.45 5.94 -3.52
CA CYS A 89 7.26 5.35 -2.46
C CYS A 89 7.49 3.84 -2.66
N SER A 90 6.62 3.13 -3.39
CA SER A 90 6.76 1.69 -3.67
C SER A 90 7.73 1.40 -4.83
N LYS A 91 8.00 2.38 -5.71
CA LYS A 91 8.91 2.23 -6.87
C LYS A 91 10.35 1.98 -6.46
N GLU A 92 10.83 2.66 -5.43
CA GLU A 92 12.22 2.52 -5.01
C GLU A 92 12.46 1.15 -4.34
N PRO A 93 11.64 0.72 -3.37
CA PRO A 93 11.68 -0.65 -2.85
C PRO A 93 11.54 -1.71 -3.94
N SER A 94 10.77 -1.50 -5.01
CA SER A 94 10.60 -2.51 -6.06
C SER A 94 11.86 -2.78 -6.90
N LYS A 95 12.87 -1.91 -6.82
CA LYS A 95 14.19 -2.16 -7.42
C LYS A 95 15.05 -3.09 -6.57
N MET A 96 14.79 -3.15 -5.26
CA MET A 96 15.56 -3.93 -4.29
C MET A 96 14.87 -5.23 -3.88
N TYR A 97 13.54 -5.19 -3.75
CA TYR A 97 12.72 -6.31 -3.32
C TYR A 97 12.04 -6.98 -4.51
N HIS A 98 12.14 -8.31 -4.58
CA HIS A 98 11.50 -9.10 -5.62
C HIS A 98 9.97 -9.07 -5.51
N ASN A 99 9.45 -9.03 -4.29
CA ASN A 99 8.02 -9.01 -4.00
C ASN A 99 7.75 -8.00 -2.87
N ILE A 100 6.70 -7.20 -3.04
CA ILE A 100 6.24 -6.25 -2.03
C ILE A 100 4.76 -6.55 -1.75
N ALA A 101 4.43 -6.80 -0.49
CA ALA A 101 3.05 -6.97 -0.05
C ALA A 101 2.52 -5.65 0.51
N VAL A 102 1.51 -5.07 -0.14
CA VAL A 102 0.80 -3.89 0.36
C VAL A 102 -0.48 -4.34 1.05
N ILE A 103 -0.52 -4.27 2.38
CA ILE A 103 -1.71 -4.57 3.18
C ILE A 103 -2.39 -3.26 3.55
N THR A 104 -3.63 -3.06 3.07
CA THR A 104 -4.40 -1.84 3.34
C THR A 104 -5.90 -2.16 3.46
N HIS A 105 -6.75 -1.15 3.26
CA HIS A 105 -8.18 -1.22 3.40
C HIS A 105 -8.89 -1.18 2.05
N ARG A 106 -10.07 -1.80 1.99
CA ARG A 106 -10.93 -1.82 0.79
C ARG A 106 -11.21 -0.43 0.24
N GLY A 107 -11.51 0.55 1.09
CA GLY A 107 -11.80 1.90 0.61
C GLY A 107 -10.57 2.63 0.09
N PHE A 108 -9.36 2.28 0.54
CA PHE A 108 -8.14 2.91 0.05
C PHE A 108 -7.53 2.19 -1.16
N ILE A 109 -7.59 0.85 -1.23
CA ILE A 109 -7.00 0.09 -2.33
C ILE A 109 -7.60 0.42 -3.69
N ALA A 110 -8.88 0.84 -3.72
CA ALA A 110 -9.53 1.33 -4.93
C ALA A 110 -8.85 2.59 -5.51
N PHE A 111 -8.24 3.43 -4.66
CA PHE A 111 -7.43 4.58 -5.12
C PHE A 111 -6.03 4.15 -5.56
N LEU A 112 -5.48 3.06 -5.00
CA LEU A 112 -4.13 2.58 -5.34
C LEU A 112 -4.06 1.93 -6.72
N VAL A 113 -5.05 1.14 -7.10
CA VAL A 113 -5.02 0.40 -8.38
C VAL A 113 -6.03 0.90 -9.41
N GLN A 114 -6.85 1.89 -9.05
CA GLN A 114 -7.88 2.50 -9.91
C GLN A 114 -8.83 1.52 -10.61
N GLY A 115 -9.06 0.36 -10.01
CA GLY A 115 -9.89 -0.72 -10.56
C GLY A 115 -11.08 -1.05 -9.68
N ASP A 116 -11.67 -2.23 -9.94
CA ASP A 116 -12.75 -2.76 -9.12
C ASP A 116 -12.36 -2.90 -7.65
N GLY A 117 -13.35 -2.76 -6.79
CA GLY A 117 -13.17 -2.92 -5.36
C GLY A 117 -12.73 -4.35 -5.01
N TYR A 118 -11.85 -4.45 -4.01
CA TYR A 118 -11.40 -5.72 -3.48
C TYR A 118 -12.41 -6.25 -2.47
N GLU A 119 -12.61 -7.56 -2.48
CA GLU A 119 -13.27 -8.28 -1.40
C GLU A 119 -12.36 -8.40 -0.17
N VAL A 120 -12.95 -8.77 0.96
CA VAL A 120 -12.19 -8.90 2.22
C VAL A 120 -11.13 -9.98 2.08
N CYS A 121 -9.87 -9.61 2.36
CA CYS A 121 -8.70 -10.48 2.22
C CYS A 121 -8.42 -10.96 0.79
N GLU A 122 -9.03 -10.36 -0.24
CA GLU A 122 -8.65 -10.59 -1.62
C GLU A 122 -7.21 -10.12 -1.87
N MET A 123 -6.46 -10.91 -2.63
CA MET A 123 -5.10 -10.62 -3.05
C MET A 123 -5.06 -10.52 -4.57
N ARG A 124 -4.41 -9.48 -5.09
CA ARG A 124 -4.07 -9.35 -6.50
C ARG A 124 -2.60 -8.99 -6.62
N SER A 125 -1.96 -9.49 -7.66
CA SER A 125 -0.55 -9.26 -7.93
C SER A 125 -0.38 -8.39 -9.15
N TYR A 126 0.50 -7.41 -9.06
CA TYR A 126 0.81 -6.51 -10.16
C TYR A 126 2.31 -6.44 -10.37
N ARG A 127 2.70 -6.19 -11.63
CA ARG A 127 4.07 -5.81 -11.99
C ARG A 127 4.05 -4.40 -12.54
N PHE A 128 5.06 -3.60 -12.23
CA PHE A 128 5.26 -2.34 -12.93
C PHE A 128 5.50 -2.63 -14.41
N ALA A 129 4.83 -1.88 -15.28
CA ALA A 129 5.05 -2.00 -16.72
C ALA A 129 6.51 -1.61 -17.02
N THR A 130 7.25 -2.52 -17.62
CA THR A 130 8.53 -2.21 -18.26
C THR A 130 8.27 -1.87 -19.72
N ASN A 131 9.17 -1.10 -20.34
CA ASN A 131 9.03 -0.70 -21.74
C ASN A 131 8.83 -1.89 -22.70
N ASP A 132 9.28 -3.09 -22.32
CA ASP A 132 9.18 -4.32 -23.11
C ASP A 132 7.77 -4.94 -23.15
N ILE A 133 6.85 -4.52 -22.27
CA ILE A 133 5.48 -5.07 -22.17
C ILE A 133 4.48 -4.23 -22.98
N MET A 134 4.85 -3.01 -23.36
CA MET A 134 3.97 -2.11 -24.10
C MET A 134 4.13 -2.34 -25.61
N HIS A 135 3.05 -2.73 -26.29
CA HIS A 135 3.04 -2.87 -27.74
C HIS A 135 3.31 -1.51 -28.42
N ASP A 136 4.00 -1.52 -29.57
CA ASP A 136 4.49 -0.34 -30.31
C ASP A 136 3.42 0.75 -30.58
N ASP A 137 2.13 0.39 -30.62
CA ASP A 137 1.02 1.33 -30.87
C ASP A 137 0.59 2.14 -29.63
N GLU A 138 0.89 1.67 -28.40
CA GLU A 138 0.61 2.40 -27.14
C GLU A 138 1.84 3.14 -26.58
N ALA A 139 3.04 2.80 -27.05
CA ALA A 139 4.30 3.43 -26.64
C ALA A 139 4.40 4.90 -27.08
N ALA A 140 3.62 5.32 -28.08
CA ALA A 140 3.67 6.66 -28.65
C ALA A 140 3.09 7.77 -27.74
N ASP A 141 2.27 7.43 -26.73
CA ASP A 141 1.68 8.40 -25.78
C ASP A 141 2.34 8.33 -24.37
N VAL A 142 3.30 7.42 -24.16
CA VAL A 142 4.06 7.30 -22.91
C VAL A 142 5.28 8.23 -22.94
N THR A 143 5.06 9.51 -23.21
CA THR A 143 6.08 10.52 -22.93
C THR A 143 6.05 10.82 -21.42
N SER A 144 6.94 10.14 -20.70
CA SER A 144 7.47 10.46 -19.36
C SER A 144 6.88 9.87 -18.08
N ASP A 145 5.98 8.88 -18.07
CA ASP A 145 5.55 8.27 -16.78
C ASP A 145 5.13 6.79 -16.84
N SER A 146 5.90 5.92 -17.52
CA SER A 146 5.71 4.45 -17.48
C SER A 146 5.67 3.87 -16.06
N ALA A 147 6.12 4.65 -15.07
CA ALA A 147 6.18 4.27 -13.68
C ALA A 147 4.81 4.27 -12.98
N THR A 148 3.73 4.79 -13.56
CA THR A 148 2.37 4.66 -12.98
C THR A 148 1.59 3.49 -13.55
N ILE A 149 2.10 2.79 -14.55
CA ILE A 149 1.37 1.70 -15.18
C ILE A 149 1.74 0.37 -14.50
N GLY A 150 0.73 -0.40 -14.14
CA GLY A 150 0.90 -1.76 -13.65
C GLY A 150 0.08 -2.76 -14.45
N VAL A 151 0.61 -3.97 -14.55
CA VAL A 151 -0.05 -5.09 -15.23
C VAL A 151 -0.45 -6.11 -14.19
N ASN A 152 -1.73 -6.50 -14.17
CA ASN A 152 -2.20 -7.59 -13.33
C ASN A 152 -1.56 -8.90 -13.81
N VAL A 153 -0.90 -9.62 -12.90
CA VAL A 153 -0.12 -10.84 -13.25
C VAL A 153 -1.01 -11.97 -13.74
N ASP A 154 -2.26 -12.04 -13.27
CA ASP A 154 -3.18 -13.15 -13.56
C ASP A 154 -4.02 -12.86 -14.81
N THR A 155 -4.51 -11.63 -14.97
CA THR A 155 -5.40 -11.24 -16.08
C THR A 155 -4.68 -10.61 -17.26
N MET A 156 -3.42 -10.18 -17.08
CA MET A 156 -2.65 -9.37 -18.04
C MET A 156 -3.28 -8.01 -18.38
N GLU A 157 -4.31 -7.60 -17.65
CA GLU A 157 -4.93 -6.29 -17.81
C GLU A 157 -4.00 -5.17 -17.34
N ILE A 158 -4.03 -4.05 -18.05
CA ILE A 158 -3.25 -2.85 -17.79
C ILE A 158 -4.06 -1.90 -16.89
N TYR A 159 -3.41 -1.39 -15.85
CA TYR A 159 -3.96 -0.44 -14.89
C TYR A 159 -3.06 0.80 -14.84
N ASP A 160 -3.65 1.99 -14.99
CA ASP A 160 -2.96 3.24 -14.67
C ASP A 160 -3.19 3.57 -13.20
N PHE A 161 -2.12 3.49 -12.41
CA PHE A 161 -2.13 3.81 -11.01
C PHE A 161 -2.18 5.33 -10.77
N GLY A 162 -1.82 6.18 -11.75
CA GLY A 162 -1.50 7.59 -11.55
C GLY A 162 -2.50 8.65 -12.01
N ARG A 163 -3.52 8.36 -12.82
CA ARG A 163 -4.46 9.40 -13.31
C ARG A 163 -5.93 9.24 -12.90
N ARG A 164 -6.42 10.14 -12.04
CA ARG A 164 -7.79 10.66 -12.14
C ARG A 164 -7.78 12.19 -12.01
N TYR A 165 -8.50 12.82 -12.94
CA TYR A 165 -8.81 14.25 -13.13
C TYR A 165 -8.60 15.20 -11.94
#